data_AF-A0A8H7N6E7-F1
#
_entry.id   AF-A0A8H7N6E7-F1
#
_cell.length_a   1.000
_cell.length_b   1.000
_cell.length_c   1.000
_cell.angle_alpha   90.00
_cell.angle_beta   90.00
_cell.angle_gamma   90.00
#
_symmetry.space_group_name_H-M   'P 1'
#
loop_
_entity.id
_entity.type
_entity.pdbx_description
1 polymer ?
#
loop_
_entity_poly.entity_id
_entity_poly.type
_entity_poly.pdbx_seq_one_letter_code
_entity_poly.pdbx_strand_id
1 'polypeptide(L)'
;MSKRRASERQGWEQILSPCSDTVIIDLRQAEDYECFSLPGSLNFPLVEASTASPFSDPKVMAWLWKEFEARLESNDEDICSQLRDKHSLIMCYDGDSARVATSVLRAKGYIADNTHGGIRAIQQMTPKVEDYKGQEGLERYQGQSMSSVSR
;
A
#
# COMPACT_ATOMS: atom_id res chain seq x y z
N MET A 1 5.08 4.81 -31.52
CA MET A 1 4.60 4.17 -30.29
C MET A 1 5.50 4.62 -29.15
N SER A 2 5.00 5.51 -28.29
CA SER A 2 5.81 6.18 -27.26
C SER A 2 6.08 5.21 -26.11
N LYS A 3 7.38 4.91 -25.87
CA LYS A 3 7.84 4.24 -24.65
C LYS A 3 7.54 5.19 -23.48
N ARG A 4 6.50 4.91 -22.68
CA ARG A 4 6.34 5.58 -21.38
C ARG A 4 7.62 5.31 -20.59
N ARG A 5 8.34 6.37 -20.20
CA ARG A 5 9.55 6.23 -19.39
C ARG A 5 9.12 5.67 -18.04
N ALA A 6 9.77 4.59 -17.60
CA ALA A 6 9.58 3.97 -16.29
C ALA A 6 9.85 4.93 -15.08
N SER A 7 10.23 6.18 -15.34
CA SER A 7 10.68 7.16 -14.35
C SER A 7 9.59 8.08 -13.79
N GLU A 8 8.38 8.07 -14.35
CA GLU A 8 7.23 8.80 -13.80
C GLU A 8 6.21 7.77 -13.32
N ARG A 9 6.55 7.06 -12.24
CA ARG A 9 5.49 6.43 -11.46
C ARG A 9 4.60 7.60 -10.99
N GLN A 10 3.36 7.55 -11.45
CA GLN A 10 2.09 8.11 -10.96
C GLN A 10 1.96 9.56 -10.42
N GLY A 11 3.04 10.32 -10.31
CA GLY A 11 3.05 11.75 -10.00
C GLY A 11 2.76 12.11 -8.54
N TRP A 12 2.21 11.18 -7.75
CA TRP A 12 1.91 11.42 -6.33
C TRP A 12 3.16 11.41 -5.44
N GLU A 13 4.29 10.90 -5.93
CA GLU A 13 5.61 10.89 -5.26
C GLU A 13 6.08 12.31 -4.94
N GLN A 14 5.60 13.29 -5.71
CA GLN A 14 5.90 14.71 -5.55
C GLN A 14 4.97 15.39 -4.54
N ILE A 15 3.87 14.74 -4.18
CA ILE A 15 2.81 15.29 -3.32
C ILE A 15 2.83 14.62 -1.93
N LEU A 16 3.15 13.32 -1.88
CA LEU A 16 3.17 12.51 -0.68
C LEU A 16 4.59 12.00 -0.43
N SER A 17 5.19 12.45 0.66
CA SER A 17 6.48 11.93 1.14
C SER A 17 6.27 10.70 2.02
N PRO A 18 6.93 9.56 1.74
CA PRO A 18 6.91 8.40 2.62
C PRO A 18 7.40 8.76 4.04
N CYS A 19 6.79 8.17 5.06
CA CYS A 19 7.27 8.29 6.43
C CYS A 19 8.54 7.45 6.61
N SER A 20 9.63 8.04 7.11
CA SER A 20 10.94 7.36 7.26
C SER A 20 10.89 6.15 8.18
N ASP A 21 9.99 6.19 9.17
CA ASP A 21 9.89 5.18 10.24
C ASP A 21 8.89 4.08 9.87
N THR A 22 8.33 4.13 8.66
CA THR A 22 7.38 3.15 8.15
C THR A 22 7.87 2.55 6.83
N VAL A 23 7.56 1.27 6.61
CA VAL A 23 7.77 0.60 5.33
C VAL A 23 6.49 -0.07 4.88
N ILE A 24 6.10 0.12 3.63
CA ILE A 24 4.93 -0.55 3.04
C ILE A 24 5.44 -1.74 2.24
N ILE A 25 4.98 -2.95 2.54
CA ILE A 25 5.28 -4.15 1.75
C ILE A 25 4.03 -4.56 0.98
N ASP A 26 4.15 -4.63 -0.34
CA ASP A 26 3.08 -5.02 -1.25
C ASP A 26 3.31 -6.43 -1.79
N LEU A 27 2.44 -7.36 -1.39
CA LEU A 27 2.54 -8.79 -1.71
C LEU A 27 2.00 -9.16 -3.11
N ARG A 28 1.44 -8.20 -3.85
CA ARG A 28 0.85 -8.41 -5.17
C ARG A 28 1.92 -8.73 -6.21
N GLN A 29 1.49 -9.32 -7.32
CA GLN A 29 2.36 -9.54 -8.48
C GLN A 29 2.96 -8.23 -9.00
N ALA A 30 4.15 -8.33 -9.58
CA ALA A 30 4.92 -7.18 -10.03
C ALA A 30 4.15 -6.34 -11.06
N GLU A 31 3.38 -7.00 -11.93
CA GLU A 31 2.57 -6.34 -12.96
C GLU A 31 1.49 -5.44 -12.33
N ASP A 32 0.80 -5.92 -11.30
CA ASP A 32 -0.22 -5.16 -10.58
C ASP A 32 0.38 -4.01 -9.76
N TYR A 33 1.59 -4.23 -9.24
CA TYR A 33 2.36 -3.23 -8.52
C TYR A 33 2.86 -2.10 -9.44
N GLU A 34 3.32 -2.45 -10.64
CA GLU A 34 3.73 -1.50 -11.67
C GLU A 34 2.55 -0.70 -12.21
N CYS A 35 1.38 -1.34 -12.35
CA CYS A 35 0.13 -0.66 -12.71
C CYS A 35 -0.30 0.35 -11.64
N PHE A 36 -0.21 -0.02 -10.36
CA PHE A 36 -0.48 0.85 -9.22
C PHE A 36 0.26 0.38 -7.98
N SER A 37 0.93 1.29 -7.27
CA SER A 37 1.59 1.04 -5.99
C SER A 37 1.45 2.26 -5.09
N LEU A 38 1.79 2.12 -3.80
CA LEU A 38 1.79 3.25 -2.88
C LEU A 38 3.17 3.93 -2.84
N PRO A 39 3.23 5.21 -2.46
CA PRO A 39 4.50 5.91 -2.31
C PRO A 39 5.49 5.22 -1.38
N GLY A 40 6.69 4.96 -1.93
CA GLY A 40 7.77 4.33 -1.21
C GLY A 40 7.51 2.87 -0.80
N SER A 41 6.46 2.22 -1.33
CA SER A 41 6.26 0.80 -1.06
C SER A 41 7.36 -0.06 -1.69
N LEU A 42 7.55 -1.25 -1.12
CA LEU A 42 8.43 -2.29 -1.62
C LEU A 42 7.56 -3.41 -2.16
N ASN A 43 7.78 -3.82 -3.40
CA ASN A 43 7.08 -4.96 -3.95
C ASN A 43 7.75 -6.26 -3.53
N PHE A 44 6.94 -7.18 -3.03
CA PHE A 44 7.35 -8.52 -2.65
C PHE A 44 6.36 -9.55 -3.19
N PRO A 45 6.42 -9.86 -4.50
CA PRO A 45 5.44 -10.72 -5.15
C PRO A 45 5.34 -12.09 -4.48
N LEU A 46 4.18 -12.38 -3.92
CA LEU A 46 3.90 -13.62 -3.22
C LEU A 46 2.56 -14.22 -3.62
N VAL A 47 1.55 -13.39 -3.85
CA VAL A 47 0.17 -13.84 -4.07
C VAL A 47 -0.40 -13.33 -5.37
N GLU A 48 -1.38 -14.06 -5.90
CA GLU A 48 -2.13 -13.72 -7.10
C GLU A 48 -3.46 -13.08 -6.72
N ALA A 49 -4.05 -12.29 -7.64
CA ALA A 49 -5.36 -11.69 -7.44
C ALA A 49 -6.48 -12.73 -7.21
N SER A 50 -6.26 -13.95 -7.71
CA SER A 50 -7.14 -15.11 -7.61
C SER A 50 -6.77 -16.07 -6.47
N THR A 51 -5.71 -15.81 -5.69
CA THR A 51 -5.37 -16.61 -4.52
C THR A 51 -6.56 -16.66 -3.58
N ALA A 52 -7.03 -17.87 -3.25
CA ALA A 52 -8.15 -18.04 -2.34
C ALA A 52 -7.81 -17.52 -0.93
N SER A 53 -8.82 -17.11 -0.17
CA SER A 53 -8.59 -16.62 1.19
C SER A 53 -7.98 -17.72 2.07
N PRO A 54 -6.86 -17.49 2.76
CA PRO A 54 -6.29 -18.43 3.74
C PRO A 54 -7.24 -18.76 4.89
N PHE A 55 -8.26 -17.94 5.13
CA PHE A 55 -9.29 -18.20 6.16
C PHE A 55 -10.42 -19.10 5.65
N SER A 56 -10.46 -19.36 4.34
CA SER A 56 -11.39 -20.29 3.69
C SER A 56 -10.74 -21.61 3.27
N ASP A 57 -9.41 -21.62 3.05
CA ASP A 57 -8.64 -22.81 2.72
C ASP A 57 -7.37 -22.90 3.59
N PRO A 58 -7.30 -23.87 4.53
CA PRO A 58 -6.15 -24.03 5.41
C PRO A 58 -4.86 -24.44 4.67
N LYS A 59 -4.97 -25.02 3.46
CA LYS A 59 -3.78 -25.33 2.64
C LYS A 59 -3.12 -24.06 2.14
N VAL A 60 -3.91 -23.07 1.74
CA VAL A 60 -3.39 -21.75 1.33
C VAL A 60 -2.73 -21.06 2.52
N MET A 61 -3.34 -21.10 3.71
CA MET A 61 -2.73 -20.54 4.92
C MET A 61 -1.36 -21.18 5.24
N ALA A 62 -1.29 -22.52 5.21
CA ALA A 62 -0.06 -23.24 5.49
C ALA A 62 1.02 -22.97 4.44
N TRP A 63 0.65 -22.86 3.17
CA TRP A 63 1.58 -22.50 2.09
C TRP A 63 2.08 -21.06 2.24
N LEU A 64 1.18 -20.09 2.43
CA LEU A 64 1.53 -18.68 2.61
C LEU A 64 2.49 -18.48 3.78
N TRP A 65 2.21 -19.12 4.92
CA TRP A 65 3.07 -19.03 6.08
C TRP A 65 4.49 -19.52 5.75
N LYS A 66 4.60 -20.74 5.20
CA LYS A 66 5.89 -21.36 4.90
C LYS A 66 6.69 -20.58 3.87
N GLU A 67 6.03 -20.15 2.79
CA GLU A 67 6.69 -19.42 1.71
C GLU A 67 7.17 -18.05 2.22
N PHE A 68 6.33 -17.32 2.94
CA PHE A 68 6.71 -16.02 3.48
C PHE A 68 7.83 -16.13 4.52
N GLU A 69 7.74 -17.11 5.43
CA GLU A 69 8.81 -17.40 6.40
C GLU A 69 10.13 -17.75 5.72
N ALA A 70 10.11 -18.64 4.73
CA ALA A 70 11.30 -19.03 3.97
C ALA A 70 11.95 -17.83 3.27
N ARG A 71 11.16 -16.88 2.75
CA ARG A 71 11.71 -15.69 2.11
C ARG A 71 12.25 -14.64 3.08
N LEU A 72 11.76 -14.60 4.31
CA LEU A 72 12.38 -13.76 5.36
C LEU A 72 13.72 -14.35 5.84
N GLU A 73 13.88 -15.66 5.69
CA GLU A 73 15.09 -16.39 6.08
C GLU A 73 16.13 -16.51 4.96
N SER A 74 15.73 -16.34 3.70
CA SER A 74 16.69 -16.18 2.62
C SER A 74 17.56 -14.95 2.88
N ASN A 75 18.88 -15.09 2.70
CA ASN A 75 19.89 -14.03 2.88
C ASN A 75 19.75 -12.83 1.92
N ASP A 76 18.55 -12.56 1.40
CA ASP A 76 18.20 -11.27 0.80
C ASP A 76 18.16 -10.24 1.92
N GLU A 77 19.34 -9.70 2.24
CA GLU A 77 19.55 -8.67 3.26
C GLU A 77 18.68 -7.43 3.03
N ASP A 78 18.03 -7.27 1.88
CA ASP A 78 17.18 -6.11 1.59
C ASP A 78 15.91 -6.08 2.45
N ILE A 79 15.02 -7.08 2.45
CA ILE A 79 13.73 -6.89 3.15
C ILE A 79 13.87 -6.86 4.66
N CYS A 80 14.61 -7.80 5.25
CA CYS A 80 14.77 -7.83 6.71
C CYS A 80 15.56 -6.61 7.23
N SER A 81 16.49 -6.05 6.45
CA SER A 81 17.13 -4.78 6.83
C SER A 81 16.18 -3.58 6.70
N GLN A 82 15.35 -3.55 5.66
CA GLN A 82 14.35 -2.50 5.46
C GLN A 82 13.26 -2.51 6.53
N LEU A 83 12.99 -3.67 7.13
CA LEU A 83 12.02 -3.85 8.22
C LEU A 83 12.58 -3.52 9.60
N ARG A 84 13.90 -3.55 9.77
CA ARG A 84 14.53 -3.36 11.08
C ARG A 84 14.22 -1.95 11.62
N ASP A 85 13.77 -1.90 12.87
CA ASP A 85 13.43 -0.67 13.60
C ASP A 85 12.36 0.21 12.92
N LYS A 86 11.61 -0.33 11.96
CA LYS A 86 10.50 0.36 11.29
C LYS A 86 9.16 -0.29 11.59
N HIS A 87 8.10 0.50 11.48
CA HIS A 87 6.74 -0.02 11.45
C HIS A 87 6.42 -0.51 10.04
N SER A 88 6.15 -1.80 9.88
CA SER A 88 5.76 -2.37 8.59
C SER A 88 4.24 -2.36 8.39
N LEU A 89 3.79 -1.89 7.23
CA LEU A 89 2.41 -2.00 6.76
C LEU A 89 2.36 -2.97 5.60
N ILE A 90 1.68 -4.10 5.78
CA ILE A 90 1.58 -5.15 4.77
C ILE A 90 0.27 -5.00 3.99
N MET A 91 0.35 -5.12 2.67
CA MET A 91 -0.82 -5.05 1.80
C MET A 91 -0.79 -6.16 0.75
N CYS A 92 -1.99 -6.55 0.31
CA CYS A 92 -2.20 -7.44 -0.83
C CYS A 92 -3.49 -7.00 -1.55
N TYR A 93 -4.11 -7.88 -2.33
CA TYR A 93 -5.33 -7.55 -3.08
C TYR A 93 -6.52 -7.19 -2.19
N ASP A 94 -6.87 -8.05 -1.22
CA ASP A 94 -8.06 -7.94 -0.38
C ASP A 94 -7.75 -7.90 1.14
N GLY A 95 -6.47 -7.98 1.51
CA GLY A 95 -5.98 -7.93 2.88
C GLY A 95 -5.81 -9.30 3.55
N ASP A 96 -6.35 -10.39 3.01
CA ASP A 96 -6.34 -11.67 3.74
C ASP A 96 -4.96 -12.32 3.79
N SER A 97 -4.24 -12.37 2.68
CA SER A 97 -2.85 -12.85 2.68
C SER A 97 -1.92 -11.94 3.48
N ALA A 98 -2.17 -10.62 3.47
CA ALA A 98 -1.43 -9.65 4.27
C ALA A 98 -1.60 -9.89 5.77
N ARG A 99 -2.76 -10.35 6.23
CA ARG A 99 -2.99 -10.74 7.64
C ARG A 99 -2.12 -11.92 8.06
N VAL A 100 -1.96 -12.92 7.19
CA VAL A 100 -1.06 -14.05 7.45
C VAL A 100 0.40 -13.58 7.52
N ALA A 101 0.87 -12.83 6.53
CA ALA A 101 2.22 -12.27 6.51
C ALA A 101 2.53 -11.40 7.74
N THR A 102 1.58 -10.57 8.16
CA THR A 102 1.67 -9.76 9.40
C THR A 102 1.86 -10.64 10.63
N SER A 103 1.16 -11.77 10.71
CA SER A 103 1.31 -12.69 11.84
C SER A 103 2.69 -13.35 11.89
N VAL A 104 3.28 -13.67 10.72
CA VAL A 104 4.65 -14.19 10.62
C VAL A 104 5.68 -13.14 11.07
N LEU A 105 5.54 -11.89 10.61
CA LEU A 105 6.43 -10.79 11.03
C LEU A 105 6.37 -10.56 12.54
N ARG A 106 5.16 -10.50 13.11
CA ARG A 106 4.97 -10.33 14.57
C ARG A 106 5.57 -11.50 15.35
N ALA A 107 5.42 -12.74 14.86
CA ALA A 107 6.04 -13.91 15.50
C ALA A 107 7.58 -13.84 15.49
N LYS A 108 8.18 -13.17 14.49
CA LYS A 108 9.63 -12.91 14.41
C LYS A 108 10.07 -11.62 15.14
N GLY A 109 9.16 -10.91 15.82
CA GLY A 109 9.45 -9.75 16.65
C GLY A 109 9.39 -8.39 15.96
N TYR A 110 8.92 -8.31 14.71
CA TYR A 110 8.74 -7.05 14.00
C TYR A 110 7.43 -6.34 14.38
N ILE A 111 7.42 -5.00 14.33
CA ILE A 111 6.21 -4.20 14.42
C ILE A 111 5.55 -4.20 13.04
N ALA A 112 4.39 -4.82 12.94
CA ALA A 112 3.69 -5.00 11.67
C ALA A 112 2.18 -4.81 11.80
N ASP A 113 1.57 -4.13 10.85
CA ASP A 113 0.14 -4.00 10.64
C ASP A 113 -0.23 -4.40 9.20
N ASN A 114 -1.52 -4.59 8.91
CA ASN A 114 -1.99 -4.81 7.54
C ASN A 114 -3.12 -3.86 7.16
N THR A 115 -3.27 -3.67 5.85
CA THR A 115 -4.39 -2.93 5.28
C THR A 115 -5.60 -3.85 5.14
N HIS A 116 -6.63 -3.65 5.97
CA HIS A 116 -7.91 -4.35 5.83
C HIS A 116 -8.56 -4.03 4.47
N GLY A 117 -9.00 -5.05 3.74
CA GLY A 117 -9.56 -4.88 2.40
C GLY A 117 -8.52 -4.66 1.28
N GLY A 118 -7.23 -4.58 1.63
CA GLY A 118 -6.12 -4.48 0.68
C GLY A 118 -6.20 -3.29 -0.27
N ILE A 119 -5.58 -3.42 -1.44
CA ILE A 119 -5.63 -2.38 -2.47
C ILE A 119 -7.04 -2.16 -3.03
N ARG A 120 -7.90 -3.19 -3.02
CA ARG A 120 -9.29 -3.08 -3.48
C ARG A 120 -10.08 -2.08 -2.66
N ALA A 121 -9.88 -2.05 -1.34
CA ALA A 121 -10.52 -1.05 -0.48
C ALA A 121 -10.03 0.37 -0.79
N ILE A 122 -8.72 0.56 -1.04
CA ILE A 122 -8.16 1.86 -1.44
C ILE A 122 -8.78 2.34 -2.76
N GLN A 123 -8.88 1.45 -3.74
CA GLN A 123 -9.48 1.76 -5.04
C GLN A 123 -10.96 2.15 -4.96
N GLN A 124 -11.69 1.63 -3.96
CA GLN A 124 -13.08 2.01 -3.70
C GLN A 124 -13.22 3.38 -3.01
N MET A 125 -12.19 3.84 -2.30
CA MET A 125 -12.17 5.15 -1.66
C MET A 125 -11.79 6.27 -2.63
N THR A 126 -11.20 5.95 -3.77
CA THR A 126 -10.91 6.93 -4.81
C THR A 126 -12.22 7.43 -5.40
N PRO A 127 -12.57 8.73 -5.24
CA PRO A 127 -13.80 9.26 -5.81
C PRO A 127 -13.82 9.02 -7.31
N LYS A 128 -14.95 8.55 -7.83
CA LYS A 128 -15.06 8.34 -9.27
C LYS A 128 -15.02 9.71 -9.92
N VAL A 129 -14.37 9.82 -11.08
CA VAL A 129 -14.34 11.07 -11.86
C VAL A 129 -15.77 11.56 -12.17
N GLU A 130 -16.75 10.65 -12.18
CA GLU A 130 -18.18 10.97 -12.28
C GLU A 130 -18.74 11.76 -11.07
N ASP A 131 -18.22 11.56 -9.86
CA ASP A 131 -18.71 12.21 -8.63
C ASP A 131 -18.38 13.72 -8.63
N TYR A 132 -17.32 14.13 -9.32
CA TYR A 132 -16.93 15.54 -9.48
C TYR A 132 -17.80 16.30 -10.49
N LYS A 133 -18.48 15.60 -11.42
CA LYS A 133 -19.37 16.27 -12.39
C LYS A 133 -20.72 16.71 -11.78
N GLY A 134 -21.01 16.33 -10.54
CA GLY A 134 -22.23 16.71 -9.82
C GLY A 134 -22.09 17.95 -8.92
N GLN A 135 -20.90 18.55 -8.81
CA GLN A 135 -20.62 19.67 -7.90
C GLN A 135 -20.17 20.95 -8.62
N GLU A 136 -20.72 21.26 -9.80
CA GLU A 136 -20.73 22.63 -10.32
C GLU A 136 -21.80 23.43 -9.56
N GLY A 137 -21.51 23.86 -8.33
CA GLY A 137 -22.49 24.62 -7.55
C GLY A 137 -22.12 25.08 -6.14
N LEU A 138 -20.85 25.03 -5.71
CA LEU A 138 -20.46 25.69 -4.47
C LEU A 138 -19.89 27.08 -4.78
N GLU A 139 -20.69 28.08 -4.42
CA GLU A 139 -20.39 29.50 -4.55
C GLU A 139 -19.00 29.84 -3.97
N ARG A 140 -18.30 30.68 -4.74
CA ARG A 140 -17.02 31.28 -4.37
C ARG A 140 -17.18 32.00 -3.04
N TYR A 141 -16.53 31.50 -1.98
CA TYR A 141 -16.26 32.28 -0.78
C TYR A 141 -15.36 33.46 -1.16
N GLN A 142 -15.97 34.61 -1.46
CA GLN A 142 -15.24 35.87 -1.59
C GLN A 142 -14.76 36.26 -0.20
N GLY A 143 -13.46 36.10 0.04
CA GLY A 143 -12.80 36.58 1.25
C GLY A 143 -13.05 38.08 1.44
N GLN A 144 -13.78 38.44 2.49
CA GLN A 144 -13.77 39.81 2.97
C GLN A 144 -12.38 40.12 3.52
N SER A 145 -11.70 41.03 2.83
CA SER A 145 -10.44 41.65 3.22
C SER A 145 -10.62 42.39 4.55
N MET A 146 -10.00 41.89 5.63
CA MET A 146 -9.70 42.72 6.79
C MET A 146 -8.43 43.51 6.52
N SER A 147 -8.57 44.78 6.17
CA SER A 147 -7.48 45.74 6.19
C SER A 147 -7.39 46.40 7.57
N SER A 148 -6.29 46.08 8.24
CA SER A 148 -5.53 46.77 9.29
C SER A 148 -5.94 48.17 9.80
N VAL A 149 -6.00 48.28 11.15
CA VAL A 149 -5.27 49.23 12.07
C VAL A 149 -5.78 50.69 12.13
N SER A 150 -6.25 51.23 13.27
CA SER A 150 -5.43 51.75 14.41
C SER A 150 -6.28 52.11 15.64
N ARG A 151 -5.60 52.24 16.79
CA ARG A 151 -6.07 52.81 18.07
C ARG A 151 -6.61 54.22 17.96
#